data_AF-A0A9E2FEU5-F1
#
_entry.id   AF-A0A9E2FEU5-F1
#
_cell.length_a   1.000
_cell.length_b   1.000
_cell.length_c   1.000
_cell.angle_alpha   90.00
_cell.angle_beta   90.00
_cell.angle_gamma   90.00
#
_symmetry.space_group_name_H-M   'P 1'
#
loop_
_entity.id
_entity.type
_entity.pdbx_description
1 polymer ?
#
loop_
_entity_poly.entity_id
_entity_poly.type
_entity_poly.pdbx_seq_one_letter_code
_entity_poly.pdbx_strand_id
1 'polypeptide(L)' 'MSYYFSKRIDSTFDEAVARVTEELKKEGFGILTEIDVKETLKKKLDVDFPQYKILGACNPPFAYKALQAESKIGTML' A
#
# COMPACT_ATOMS: atom_id res chain seq x y z
N MET A 1 -18.88 -12.03 0.77
CA MET A 1 -18.16 -10.90 1.41
C MET A 1 -16.82 -10.77 0.72
N SER A 2 -16.46 -9.58 0.24
CA SER A 2 -15.09 -9.33 -0.26
C SER A 2 -14.17 -9.08 0.93
N TYR A 3 -12.94 -9.61 0.88
CA TYR A 3 -11.92 -9.36 1.90
C TYR A 3 -11.15 -8.05 1.67
N TYR A 4 -11.52 -7.29 0.63
CA TYR A 4 -10.84 -6.08 0.19
C TYR A 4 -11.83 -5.07 -0.38
N PHE A 5 -11.38 -3.81 -0.43
CA PHE A 5 -12.01 -2.73 -1.18
C PHE A 5 -11.26 -2.52 -2.49
N SER A 6 -11.98 -2.24 -3.58
CA SER A 6 -11.34 -1.93 -4.86
C SER A 6 -12.09 -0.84 -5.61
N LYS A 7 -11.33 -0.07 -6.37
CA LYS A 7 -11.84 0.96 -7.28
C LYS A 7 -10.98 0.97 -8.52
N ARG A 8 -11.60 0.98 -9.70
CA ARG A 8 -10.92 1.20 -10.97
C ARG A 8 -10.81 2.70 -11.21
N ILE A 9 -9.66 3.13 -11.72
CA ILE A 9 -9.34 4.52 -12.01
C ILE A 9 -8.90 4.56 -13.46
N ASP A 10 -9.41 5.52 -14.22
CA ASP A 10 -9.02 5.74 -15.61
C ASP A 10 -7.78 6.64 -15.63
N SER A 11 -6.60 6.02 -15.57
CA SER A 11 -5.29 6.67 -15.58
C SER A 11 -4.20 5.66 -15.91
N THR A 12 -3.00 6.12 -16.23
CA THR A 12 -1.83 5.25 -16.28
C THR A 12 -1.47 4.71 -14.89
N PHE A 13 -0.65 3.66 -14.83
CA PHE A 13 -0.22 3.06 -13.57
C PHE A 13 0.53 4.07 -12.69
N ASP A 14 1.46 4.83 -13.26
CA ASP A 14 2.29 5.78 -12.51
C ASP A 14 1.47 6.97 -12.01
N GLU A 15 0.52 7.47 -12.81
CA GLU A 15 -0.43 8.48 -12.37
C GLU A 15 -1.35 7.98 -11.26
N ALA A 16 -1.80 6.71 -11.33
CA ALA A 16 -2.61 6.12 -10.28
C ALA A 16 -1.84 6.06 -8.95
N VAL A 17 -0.57 5.64 -8.99
CA VAL A 17 0.32 5.58 -7.81
C VAL A 17 0.52 6.98 -7.23
N ALA A 18 0.85 7.97 -8.07
CA ALA A 18 1.03 9.36 -7.63
C ALA A 18 -0.25 9.93 -7.01
N ARG A 19 -1.40 9.73 -7.67
CA ARG A 19 -2.70 10.20 -7.18
C ARG A 19 -3.07 9.55 -5.85
N VAL A 20 -2.93 8.23 -5.71
CA VAL A 20 -3.22 7.52 -4.46
C VAL A 20 -2.33 8.03 -3.33
N THR A 21 -1.05 8.24 -3.59
CA THR A 21 -0.09 8.77 -2.61
C THR A 21 -0.47 10.17 -2.13
N GLU A 22 -0.84 11.06 -3.05
CA GLU A 22 -1.31 12.42 -2.72
C GLU A 22 -2.62 12.41 -1.93
N GLU A 23 -3.61 11.60 -2.34
CA GLU A 23 -4.89 11.51 -1.62
C GLU A 23 -4.72 10.91 -0.21
N LEU A 24 -3.86 9.89 -0.04
CA LEU A 24 -3.53 9.35 1.29
C LEU A 24 -2.89 10.42 2.19
N LYS A 25 -1.98 11.23 1.64
CA LYS A 25 -1.33 12.32 2.37
C LYS A 25 -2.31 13.38 2.85
N LYS A 26 -3.33 13.72 2.05
CA LYS A 26 -4.40 14.65 2.45
C LYS A 26 -5.19 14.15 3.67
N GLU A 27 -5.36 12.84 3.78
CA GLU A 27 -6.01 12.18 4.92
C GLU A 27 -5.04 11.88 6.09
N GLY A 28 -3.80 12.39 6.03
CA GLY A 28 -2.80 12.23 7.08
C GLY A 28 -2.08 10.88 7.09
N PHE A 29 -2.19 10.10 6.01
CA PHE A 29 -1.41 8.88 5.82
C PHE A 29 -0.11 9.16 5.10
N GLY A 30 1.01 8.66 5.63
CA GLY A 30 2.31 8.64 4.96
C GLY A 30 2.60 7.27 4.37
N ILE A 31 3.33 7.21 3.25
CA ILE A 31 3.85 5.95 2.70
C ILE A 31 5.15 5.61 3.43
N LEU A 32 5.17 4.47 4.11
CA LEU A 32 6.34 3.96 4.82
C LEU A 32 7.15 2.97 3.98
N THR A 33 6.45 2.17 3.17
CA THR A 33 7.08 1.14 2.35
C THR A 33 6.45 1.11 0.97
N GLU A 34 7.29 0.80 -0.02
CA GLU A 34 6.89 0.61 -1.39
C GLU A 34 7.58 -0.65 -1.91
N ILE A 35 6.80 -1.57 -2.47
CA ILE A 35 7.31 -2.84 -3.01
C ILE A 35 6.86 -2.94 -4.47
N ASP A 36 7.83 -2.93 -5.37
CA ASP A 36 7.60 -3.30 -6.77
C ASP A 36 7.62 -4.84 -6.90
N VAL A 37 6.43 -5.43 -6.95
CA VAL A 37 6.27 -6.89 -7.01
C VAL A 37 6.71 -7.40 -8.37
N LYS A 38 6.42 -6.66 -9.45
CA LYS A 38 6.84 -7.04 -10.81
C LYS A 38 8.36 -7.16 -10.88
N GLU A 39 9.05 -6.12 -10.44
CA GLU A 39 10.51 -6.09 -10.47
C GLU A 39 11.12 -7.15 -9.54
N THR A 40 10.54 -7.33 -8.35
CA THR A 40 11.00 -8.35 -7.38
C THR A 40 10.87 -9.77 -7.95
N LEU A 41 9.72 -10.11 -8.51
CA LEU A 41 9.49 -11.44 -9.10
C LEU A 41 10.37 -11.67 -10.32
N LYS A 42 10.58 -10.66 -11.17
CA LYS A 42 11.51 -10.77 -12.29
C LYS A 42 12.94 -11.02 -11.81
N LYS A 43 13.42 -10.26 -10.81
CA LYS A 43 14.79 -10.42 -10.28
C LYS A 43 15.02 -11.77 -9.58
N LYS A 44 14.01 -12.31 -8.91
CA LYS A 44 14.17 -13.50 -8.06
C LYS A 44 13.81 -14.80 -8.77
N LEU A 45 12.85 -14.77 -9.68
CA LEU A 45 12.26 -15.95 -10.30
C LEU A 45 12.29 -15.90 -11.84
N ASP A 46 12.74 -14.80 -12.43
CA ASP A 46 12.75 -14.53 -13.88
C ASP A 46 11.39 -14.68 -14.58
N VAL A 47 10.31 -14.42 -13.84
CA VAL A 47 8.95 -14.46 -14.38
C VAL A 47 8.46 -13.08 -14.80
N ASP A 48 7.70 -13.03 -15.90
CA ASP A 48 7.02 -11.81 -16.32
C ASP A 48 5.68 -11.68 -15.58
N PHE A 49 5.48 -10.54 -14.92
CA PHE A 49 4.29 -10.25 -14.12
C PHE A 49 3.69 -8.90 -14.52
N PRO A 50 2.35 -8.72 -14.44
CA PRO A 50 1.72 -7.41 -14.64
C PRO A 50 2.26 -6.34 -13.68
N GLN A 51 2.08 -5.06 -14.02
CA GLN A 51 2.44 -3.96 -13.10
C GLN A 51 1.68 -4.13 -11.79
N TYR A 52 2.43 -4.31 -10.70
CA TYR A 52 1.87 -4.58 -9.38
C TYR A 52 2.79 -3.98 -8.32
N LYS A 53 2.25 -3.06 -7.53
CA LYS A 53 2.97 -2.32 -6.50
C LYS A 53 2.17 -2.36 -5.20
N ILE A 54 2.85 -2.58 -4.09
CA ILE A 54 2.25 -2.55 -2.74
C ILE A 54 2.76 -1.29 -2.05
N LEU A 55 1.84 -0.46 -1.55
CA LEU A 55 2.14 0.73 -0.76
C LEU A 55 1.71 0.47 0.68
N GLY A 56 2.67 0.49 1.62
CA GLY A 56 2.38 0.46 3.05
C GLY A 56 2.12 1.88 3.54
N ALA A 57 0.85 2.21 3.79
CA ALA A 57 0.42 3.53 4.24
C ALA A 57 0.07 3.52 5.73
N CYS A 58 0.54 4.52 6.48
CA CYS A 58 0.34 4.61 7.91
C CYS A 58 -0.06 6.02 8.35
N ASN A 59 -1.04 6.10 9.26
CA ASN A 59 -1.38 7.31 10.00
C ASN A 59 -0.87 7.12 11.44
N PRO A 60 0.22 7.80 11.86
CA PRO A 60 0.87 7.51 13.15
C PRO A 60 -0.03 7.68 14.38
N PRO A 61 -0.88 8.73 14.48
CA PRO A 61 -1.85 8.84 15.58
C PRO A 61 -2.79 7.64 15.70
N PHE A 62 -3.28 7.07 14.59
CA PHE A 62 -4.14 5.90 14.63
C PHE A 62 -3.36 4.62 14.92
N ALA A 63 -2.18 4.44 14.34
CA ALA A 63 -1.32 3.29 14.62
C ALA A 63 -0.95 3.22 16.10
N TYR A 64 -0.61 4.36 16.71
CA TYR A 64 -0.31 4.44 18.14
C TYR A 64 -1.49 4.01 19.01
N LYS A 65 -2.70 4.50 18.71
CA LYS A 65 -3.93 4.08 19.42
C LYS A 65 -4.19 2.59 19.27
N ALA A 66 -4.00 2.02 18.08
CA ALA A 66 -4.18 0.59 17.84
C ALA A 66 -3.20 -0.24 18.66
N LEU A 67 -1.92 0.14 18.69
CA LEU A 67 -0.88 -0.55 19.46
C LEU A 67 -1.11 -0.47 20.97
N GLN A 68 -1.71 0.63 21.45
CA GLN A 68 -2.12 0.74 22.86
C GLN A 68 -3.28 -0.20 23.21
N ALA A 69 -4.17 -0.48 22.27
CA ALA A 69 -5.31 -1.39 22.47
C ALA A 69 -4.91 -2.87 22.34
N GLU A 70 -4.05 -3.19 21.39
CA GLU A 70 -3.51 -4.54 21.17
C GLU A 70 -2.06 -4.46 20.70
N SER A 71 -1.13 -4.82 21.58
CA SER A 71 0.32 -4.75 21.32
C SER A 71 0.79 -5.58 20.12
N LYS A 72 0.04 -6.62 19.72
CA LYS A 72 0.37 -7.50 18.59
C LYS A 72 -0.28 -7.09 17.28
N ILE A 73 -1.07 -6.02 17.25
CA ILE A 73 -1.81 -5.59 16.05
C ILE A 73 -0.88 -5.22 14.88
N GLY A 74 0.41 -4.96 15.16
CA GLY A 74 1.43 -4.69 14.15
C GLY A 74 1.61 -5.80 13.09
N THR A 75 1.11 -7.02 13.31
CA THR A 75 1.10 -8.07 12.25
C THR A 75 0.09 -7.78 11.13
N MET A 76 -0.77 -6.78 11.32
CA MET A 76 -1.85 -6.37 10.40
C MET A 76 -1.70 -4.92 9.92
N LEU A 77 -0.61 -4.23 10.26
CA LEU A 77 -0.35 -2.82 9.93
C LEU A 77 0.67 -2.67 8.78
#